data_AF-A0A945E428-F1
#
_entry.id   AF-A0A945E428-F1
#
_cell.length_a   1.000
_cell.length_b   1.000
_cell.length_c   1.000
_cell.angle_alpha   90.00
_cell.angle_beta   90.00
_cell.angle_gamma   90.00
#
_symmetry.space_group_name_H-M   'P 1'
#
loop_
_entity.id
_entity.type
_entity.pdbx_description
1 polymer ?
#
loop_
_entity_poly.entity_id
_entity_poly.type
_entity_poly.pdbx_seq_one_letter_code
_entity_poly.pdbx_strand_id
1 'polypeptide(L)'
;MTEPIHSGRVLQGERQRKARRTTRSGRVLIAAVAIVVGGFLLVGCGSETTTTNAGADVAPDLRLTSIDGERVALSDYLGQPVAVMFMHSY
;
A
#
# COMPACT_ATOMS: atom_id res chain seq x y z
N MET A 1 41.19 -29.86 -56.25
CA MET A 1 41.24 -28.63 -55.42
C MET A 1 40.07 -27.78 -55.88
N THR A 2 38.95 -27.89 -55.15
CA THR A 2 37.68 -27.24 -55.52
C THR A 2 36.90 -27.06 -54.23
N GLU A 3 36.70 -25.80 -53.82
CA GLU A 3 35.77 -25.46 -52.74
C GLU A 3 34.32 -25.55 -53.23
N PRO A 4 33.36 -25.72 -52.29
CA PRO A 4 32.10 -25.04 -52.43
C PRO A 4 31.77 -24.19 -51.19
N ILE A 5 31.53 -22.91 -51.46
CA ILE A 5 30.91 -21.93 -50.57
C ILE A 5 29.45 -22.36 -50.32
N HIS A 6 29.05 -22.49 -49.05
CA HIS A 6 27.64 -22.70 -48.69
C HIS A 6 27.07 -21.49 -47.92
N SER A 7 26.13 -20.86 -48.61
CA SER A 7 25.35 -19.69 -48.24
C SER A 7 24.40 -20.01 -47.08
N GLY A 8 24.73 -19.56 -45.87
CA GLY A 8 23.98 -19.85 -44.64
C GLY A 8 23.58 -18.63 -43.82
N ARG A 9 23.52 -17.42 -44.39
CA ARG A 9 23.35 -16.17 -43.61
C ARG A 9 22.20 -15.25 -44.02
N VAL A 10 21.16 -15.74 -44.70
CA VAL A 10 20.08 -14.84 -45.17
C VAL A 10 18.72 -15.04 -44.47
N LEU A 11 18.49 -16.14 -43.75
CA LEU A 11 17.16 -16.42 -43.17
C LEU A 11 16.99 -16.04 -41.68
N GLN A 12 18.04 -15.57 -41.01
CA GLN A 12 18.00 -15.30 -39.56
C GLN A 12 17.52 -13.88 -39.19
N GLY A 13 17.38 -12.97 -40.17
CA GLY A 13 17.08 -11.55 -39.93
C GLY A 13 15.60 -11.21 -39.70
N GLU A 14 14.66 -12.04 -40.14
CA GLU A 14 13.23 -11.67 -40.14
C GLU A 14 12.48 -12.03 -38.86
N ARG A 15 12.95 -13.02 -38.08
CA ARG A 15 12.27 -13.43 -36.84
C ARG A 15 12.46 -12.44 -35.68
N GLN A 16 13.46 -11.55 -35.73
CA GLN A 16 13.74 -10.63 -34.63
C GLN A 16 12.85 -9.38 -34.60
N ARG A 17 12.14 -9.03 -35.68
CA ARG A 17 11.34 -7.79 -35.72
C ARG A 17 10.00 -7.89 -34.97
N LYS A 18 9.45 -9.08 -34.77
CA LYS A 18 8.19 -9.25 -34.01
C LYS A 18 8.38 -9.31 -32.49
N ALA A 19 9.55 -9.72 -32.01
CA ALA A 19 9.82 -9.84 -30.57
C ALA A 19 10.16 -8.51 -29.86
N ARG A 20 10.52 -7.45 -30.61
CA ARG A 20 10.90 -6.15 -30.02
C ARG A 20 9.73 -5.24 -29.66
N ARG A 21 8.51 -5.50 -30.15
CA ARG A 21 7.35 -4.64 -29.87
C ARG A 21 6.75 -4.87 -28.48
N THR A 22 6.88 -6.06 -27.90
CA THR A 22 6.26 -6.41 -26.63
C THR A 22 7.01 -5.86 -25.41
N THR A 23 8.32 -5.58 -25.56
CA THR A 23 9.14 -5.08 -24.45
C THR A 23 8.87 -3.61 -24.12
N ARG A 24 8.40 -2.82 -25.09
CA ARG A 24 8.01 -1.42 -24.85
C ARG A 24 6.70 -1.31 -24.09
N SER A 25 5.69 -2.12 -24.41
CA SER A 25 4.39 -2.05 -23.70
C SER A 25 4.49 -2.54 -22.26
N GLY A 26 5.32 -3.56 -21.98
CA GLY A 26 5.57 -4.03 -20.62
C GLY A 26 6.15 -2.94 -19.71
N ARG A 27 7.10 -2.14 -20.22
CA ARG A 27 7.68 -1.02 -19.46
C ARG A 27 6.67 0.09 -19.17
N VAL A 28 5.76 0.38 -20.10
CA VAL A 28 4.69 1.37 -19.92
C VAL A 28 3.68 0.90 -18.86
N LEU A 29 3.31 -0.38 -18.88
CA LEU A 29 2.43 -0.97 -17.86
C LEU A 29 3.05 -0.93 -16.47
N ILE A 30 4.34 -1.27 -16.35
CA ILE A 30 5.07 -1.20 -15.07
C ILE A 30 5.12 0.24 -14.55
N ALA A 31 5.40 1.21 -15.42
CA ALA A 31 5.41 2.63 -15.04
C ALA A 31 4.02 3.12 -14.59
N ALA A 32 2.95 2.73 -15.28
CA ALA A 32 1.58 3.08 -14.90
C ALA A 32 1.18 2.49 -13.53
N VAL A 33 1.53 1.22 -13.28
CA VAL A 33 1.28 0.58 -11.97
C VAL A 33 2.08 1.28 -10.86
N ALA A 34 3.35 1.63 -11.11
CA ALA A 34 4.18 2.34 -10.15
C ALA A 34 3.62 3.73 -9.81
N ILE A 35 3.03 4.44 -10.78
CA ILE A 35 2.38 5.75 -10.57
C ILE A 35 1.10 5.60 -9.74
N VAL A 36 0.29 4.57 -10.00
CA VAL A 36 -0.95 4.33 -9.24
C VAL A 36 -0.62 3.93 -7.80
N VAL A 37 0.34 3.01 -7.59
CA VAL A 37 0.76 2.59 -6.25
C VAL A 37 1.47 3.73 -5.50
N GLY A 38 2.39 4.43 -6.16
CA GLY A 38 3.09 5.57 -5.57
C GLY A 38 2.14 6.74 -5.27
N GLY A 39 1.20 7.03 -6.15
CA GLY A 39 0.16 8.04 -5.94
C GLY A 39 -0.80 7.66 -4.82
N PHE A 40 -1.19 6.40 -4.71
CA PHE A 40 -2.02 5.90 -3.61
C PHE A 40 -1.27 5.96 -2.27
N LEU A 41 0.03 5.66 -2.24
CA LEU A 41 0.85 5.82 -1.03
C LEU A 41 1.04 7.29 -0.64
N LEU A 42 1.07 8.22 -1.60
CA LEU A 42 1.24 9.66 -1.33
C LEU A 42 -0.07 10.39 -0.99
N VAL A 43 -1.21 9.93 -1.52
CA VAL A 43 -2.54 10.54 -1.28
C VAL A 43 -3.33 9.79 -0.19
N GLY A 44 -2.99 8.52 0.08
CA GLY A 44 -3.67 7.65 1.03
C GLY A 44 -3.25 7.79 2.49
N CYS A 45 -2.32 8.70 2.81
CA CYS A 45 -2.21 9.22 4.17
C CYS A 45 -3.35 10.24 4.37
N GLY A 46 -4.56 9.74 4.61
CA GLY A 46 -5.52 10.51 5.38
C GLY A 46 -4.79 10.96 6.65
N SER A 47 -4.88 12.25 6.99
CA SER A 47 -4.22 12.84 8.14
C SER A 47 -4.70 12.19 9.45
N GLU A 48 -4.24 10.99 9.74
CA GLU A 48 -4.19 10.48 11.09
C GLU A 48 -3.08 11.30 11.76
N THR A 49 -3.49 12.41 12.38
CA THR A 49 -2.62 13.08 13.35
C THR A 49 -2.31 12.03 14.41
N THR A 50 -1.18 11.36 14.24
CA THR A 50 -0.55 10.54 15.26
C THR A 50 -0.04 11.53 16.29
N THR A 51 -0.98 12.06 17.07
CA THR A 51 -0.72 12.88 18.22
C THR A 51 -0.26 11.93 19.31
N THR A 52 1.01 11.56 19.24
CA THR A 52 1.73 11.09 20.43
C THR A 52 1.85 12.31 21.32
N ASN A 53 0.84 12.53 22.16
CA ASN A 53 0.86 13.57 23.17
C ASN A 53 2.05 13.29 24.10
N ALA A 54 3.20 13.90 23.84
CA ALA A 54 4.39 13.80 24.68
C ALA A 54 4.20 14.41 26.10
N GLY A 55 3.00 14.87 26.43
CA GLY A 55 2.54 15.25 27.77
C GLY A 55 1.23 14.57 28.21
N ALA A 56 0.72 13.57 27.49
CA ALA A 56 -0.44 12.75 27.87
C ALA A 56 -0.06 11.26 27.91
N ASP A 57 0.96 10.94 28.72
CA ASP A 57 1.38 9.57 29.02
C ASP A 57 0.25 8.75 29.68
N VAL A 58 -0.74 9.44 30.28
CA VAL A 58 -1.89 8.85 30.95
C VAL A 58 -3.17 9.39 30.32
N ALA A 59 -4.02 8.47 29.83
CA ALA A 59 -5.36 8.81 29.36
C ALA A 59 -6.20 9.37 30.53
N PRO A 60 -7.04 10.40 30.31
CA PRO A 60 -7.91 10.92 31.35
C PRO A 60 -8.89 9.84 31.82
N ASP A 61 -9.21 9.83 33.11
CA ASP A 61 -10.15 8.85 33.65
C ASP A 61 -11.59 9.19 33.23
N LEU A 62 -12.01 8.62 32.10
CA LEU A 62 -13.34 8.79 31.55
C LEU A 62 -14.32 7.92 32.32
N ARG A 63 -15.46 8.50 32.72
CA ARG A 63 -16.55 7.78 33.38
C ARG A 63 -17.72 7.67 32.43
N LEU A 64 -18.05 6.45 32.02
CA LEU A 64 -19.10 6.14 31.06
C LEU A 64 -20.17 5.26 31.70
N THR A 65 -21.32 5.20 31.05
CA THR A 65 -22.39 4.26 31.41
C THR A 65 -22.29 3.04 30.50
N SER A 66 -22.20 1.85 31.09
CA SER A 66 -22.24 0.57 30.38
C SER A 66 -23.60 0.36 29.72
N ILE A 67 -23.67 -0.62 28.82
CA ILE A 67 -24.93 -1.10 28.23
C ILE A 67 -25.94 -1.58 29.28
N ASP A 68 -25.45 -2.04 30.43
CA ASP A 68 -26.27 -2.52 31.56
C ASP A 68 -26.66 -1.38 32.53
N GLY A 69 -26.27 -0.14 32.24
CA GLY A 69 -26.57 1.03 33.09
C GLY A 69 -25.58 1.28 34.23
N GLU A 70 -24.59 0.42 34.41
CA GLU A 70 -23.54 0.61 35.43
C GLU A 70 -22.57 1.72 35.05
N ARG A 71 -22.02 2.43 36.05
CA ARG A 71 -20.97 3.42 35.82
C ARG A 71 -19.60 2.73 35.82
N VAL A 72 -18.89 2.86 34.71
CA VAL A 72 -17.54 2.31 34.51
C VAL A 72 -16.53 3.44 34.30
N ALA A 73 -15.34 3.30 34.88
CA ALA A 73 -14.23 4.21 34.68
C ALA A 73 -13.20 3.61 33.73
N LEU A 74 -12.46 4.45 33.00
CA LEU A 74 -11.38 3.96 32.14
C LEU A 74 -10.27 3.29 32.95
N SER A 75 -10.04 3.78 34.18
CA SER A 75 -9.13 3.19 35.15
C SER A 75 -9.49 1.75 35.59
N ASP A 76 -10.74 1.31 35.41
CA ASP A 76 -11.13 -0.07 35.69
C ASP A 76 -10.47 -1.08 34.72
N TYR A 77 -9.96 -0.60 33.58
CA TYR A 77 -9.34 -1.40 32.52
C TYR A 77 -7.82 -1.29 32.47
N LEU A 78 -7.17 -0.84 33.55
CA LEU A 78 -5.71 -0.74 33.61
C LEU A 78 -5.04 -2.10 33.31
N GLY A 79 -3.96 -2.04 32.53
CA GLY A 79 -3.22 -3.23 32.10
C GLY A 79 -3.80 -3.91 30.85
N GLN A 80 -4.91 -3.41 30.31
CA GLN A 80 -5.48 -3.87 29.04
C GLN A 80 -5.32 -2.79 27.96
N PRO A 81 -5.05 -3.18 26.70
CA PRO A 81 -5.13 -2.24 25.58
C PRO A 81 -6.61 -1.88 25.35
N VAL A 82 -6.96 -0.61 25.52
CA VAL A 82 -8.32 -0.09 25.39
C VAL A 82 -8.37 1.01 24.34
N ALA A 83 -9.39 0.98 23.49
CA ALA A 83 -9.71 2.04 22.54
C ALA A 83 -11.01 2.73 22.94
N VAL A 84 -11.01 4.07 22.98
CA VAL A 84 -12.21 4.89 23.21
C VAL A 84 -12.63 5.50 21.88
N MET A 85 -13.87 5.27 21.47
CA MET A 85 -14.42 5.74 20.21
C MET A 85 -15.58 6.71 20.47
N PHE A 86 -15.45 7.94 19.97
CA PHE A 86 -16.49 8.96 20.06
C PHE A 86 -17.37 8.91 18.81
N MET A 87 -18.64 8.58 18.99
CA MET A 87 -19.65 8.51 17.94
C MET A 87 -20.84 9.39 18.30
N HIS A 88 -21.55 9.92 17.31
CA HIS A 88 -22.85 10.54 17.53
C HIS A 88 -23.95 9.63 16.96
N SER A 89 -25.11 9.62 17.61
CA SER A 89 -26.33 9.03 17.07
C SER A 89 -27.31 10.15 16.71
N TYR A 90 -28.07 9.95 15.63
CA TYR A 90 -29.13 10.87 15.19
C TYR A 90 -30.45 10.63 15.93
#